data_AF-A0A542AQ64-F1
#
_entry.id   AF-A0A542AQ64-F1
#
_cell.length_a   1.000
_cell.length_b   1.000
_cell.length_c   1.000
_cell.angle_alpha   90.00
_cell.angle_beta   90.00
_cell.angle_gamma   90.00
#
_symmetry.space_group_name_H-M   'P 1'
#
loop_
_entity.id
_entity.type
_entity.pdbx_description
1 polymer ?
#
loop_
_entity_poly.entity_id
_entity_poly.type
_entity_poly.pdbx_seq_one_letter_code
_entity_poly.pdbx_strand_id
1 'polypeptide(L)' 'MLKIFRRIKTSVKRSLDRMAKENQKQFGGGVPDCCKMNRQTNERPRK' A
#
# COMPACT_ATOMS: atom_id res chain seq x y z
N MET A 1 -22.05 -21.02 -9.62
CA MET A 1 -22.02 -20.21 -8.38
C MET A 1 -20.69 -20.30 -7.62
N LEU A 2 -20.40 -21.35 -6.84
CA LEU A 2 -19.21 -21.42 -5.96
C LEU A 2 -17.84 -21.22 -6.64
N LYS A 3 -17.64 -21.73 -7.86
CA LYS A 3 -16.36 -21.58 -8.59
C LYS A 3 -16.07 -20.12 -8.98
N ILE A 4 -17.11 -19.34 -9.29
CA ILE A 4 -16.98 -17.92 -9.67
C ILE A 4 -16.61 -17.09 -8.44
N PHE A 5 -17.29 -17.31 -7.30
CA PHE A 5 -16.93 -16.68 -6.03
C PHE A 5 -15.50 -16.98 -5.59
N ARG A 6 -15.04 -18.23 -5.77
CA ARG A 6 -13.63 -18.58 -5.51
C ARG A 6 -12.67 -17.79 -6.40
N ARG A 7 -12.96 -17.64 -7.70
CA ARG A 7 -12.12 -16.86 -8.63
C ARG A 7 -12.08 -15.37 -8.24
N ILE A 8 -13.23 -14.79 -7.90
CA ILE A 8 -13.32 -13.39 -7.44
C ILE A 8 -12.51 -13.22 -6.15
N LYS A 9 -12.70 -14.10 -5.17
CA LYS A 9 -11.94 -14.06 -3.90
C LYS A 9 -10.43 -14.13 -4.13
N THR A 10 -9.96 -15.01 -5.02
CA THR A 10 -8.54 -15.11 -5.36
C THR A 10 -8.02 -13.85 -6.04
N SER A 11 -8.79 -13.25 -6.95
CA SER A 11 -8.42 -12.00 -7.63
C SER A 11 -8.31 -10.85 -6.63
N VAL A 12 -9.32 -10.67 -5.77
CA VAL A 12 -9.33 -9.66 -4.71
C VAL A 12 -8.15 -9.85 -3.76
N LYS A 13 -7.89 -11.10 -3.33
CA LYS A 13 -6.74 -11.42 -2.48
C LYS A 13 -5.42 -11.02 -3.13
N ARG A 14 -5.20 -11.35 -4.41
CA ARG A 14 -3.98 -10.96 -5.14
C ARG A 14 -3.82 -9.44 -5.23
N SER A 15 -4.91 -8.71 -5.47
CA SER A 15 -4.88 -7.24 -5.48
C SER A 15 -4.54 -6.66 -4.11
N LEU A 16 -5.12 -7.18 -3.03
CA LEU A 16 -4.81 -6.77 -1.67
C LEU A 16 -3.36 -7.08 -1.29
N ASP A 17 -2.86 -8.27 -1.63
CA ASP A 17 -1.47 -8.67 -1.36
C ASP A 17 -0.48 -7.75 -2.12
N ARG A 18 -0.81 -7.35 -3.36
CA ARG A 18 -0.02 -6.38 -4.13
C ARG A 18 -0.04 -4.99 -3.51
N MET A 19 -1.21 -4.49 -3.09
CA MET A 19 -1.35 -3.20 -2.42
C MET A 19 -0.58 -3.18 -1.09
N ALA A 20 -0.67 -4.25 -0.30
CA ALA A 20 0.07 -4.36 0.96
C ALA A 20 1.59 -4.29 0.73
N LYS A 21 2.10 -4.95 -0.32
CA LYS A 21 3.52 -4.89 -0.68
C LYS A 21 3.98 -3.49 -1.10
N GLU A 22 3.18 -2.79 -1.91
CA GLU A 22 3.52 -1.41 -2.30
C GLU A 22 3.41 -0.44 -1.11
N ASN A 23 2.39 -0.59 -0.26
CA ASN A 23 2.27 0.19 0.97
C ASN A 23 3.46 -0.04 1.91
N GLN A 24 3.92 -1.30 2.05
CA GLN A 24 5.08 -1.60 2.87
C GLN A 24 6.37 -0.95 2.31
N LYS A 25 6.54 -0.90 0.98
CA LYS A 25 7.69 -0.20 0.37
C LYS A 25 7.63 1.30 0.61
N GLN A 26 6.44 1.90 0.51
CA GLN A 26 6.27 3.35 0.55
C GLN A 26 6.23 3.90 1.98
N PHE A 27 5.62 3.16 2.91
CA PHE A 27 5.37 3.62 4.28
C PHE A 27 6.09 2.79 5.35
N GLY A 28 6.75 1.68 4.98
CA GLY A 28 7.38 0.75 5.92
C GLY A 28 6.38 -0.19 6.60
N GLY A 29 6.80 -0.81 7.70
CA GLY A 29 5.95 -1.72 8.50
C GLY A 29 5.09 -1.01 9.57
N GLY A 30 5.13 0.33 9.62
CA GLY A 30 4.43 1.13 10.62
C GLY A 30 3.19 1.83 10.06
N VAL A 31 2.39 2.41 10.96
CA VAL A 31 1.31 3.33 10.57
C VAL A 31 1.92 4.54 9.84
N PRO A 32 1.40 4.94 8.67
CA PRO A 32 1.87 6.13 7.98
C PRO A 32 1.81 7.36 8.91
N ASP A 33 2.96 7.97 9.13
CA ASP A 33 3.08 9.18 9.95
C ASP A 33 3.13 10.39 9.01
N CYS A 34 1.97 11.05 8.88
CA CYS A 34 1.80 12.27 8.09
C CYS A 34 2.85 13.35 8.44
N CYS A 35 3.18 13.51 9.72
CA CYS A 35 4.14 14.52 10.17
C CYS A 35 5.55 14.21 9.66
N LYS A 36 5.97 12.94 9.72
CA LYS A 36 7.27 12.50 9.16
C LYS A 36 7.31 12.65 7.65
N MET A 37 6.23 12.30 6.96
CA MET A 37 6.15 12.42 5.50
C MET A 37 6.21 13.88 5.01
N ASN A 38 5.49 14.78 5.68
CA ASN A 38 5.50 16.20 5.33
C ASN A 38 6.87 16.85 5.61
N ARG A 39 7.55 16.41 6.68
CA ARG A 39 8.90 16.88 7.00
C ARG A 39 9.93 16.44 5.96
N GLN A 40 9.89 15.18 5.51
CA GLN A 40 10.77 14.70 4.42
C GLN A 40 10.54 15.43 3.09
N THR A 41 9.33 15.91 2.83
CA THR A 41 9.01 16.66 1.61
C THR A 41 9.56 18.09 1.66
N ASN A 42 9.53 18.72 2.84
CA ASN A 42 10.06 20.07 3.04
C ASN A 42 11.60 20.13 3.15
N GLU A 43 12.26 19.04 3.54
CA GLU A 43 13.73 18.95 3.62
C GLU A 43 14.40 18.58 2.29
N ARG A 44 13.63 18.17 1.27
CA ARG A 44 14.16 18.04 -0.10
C ARG A 44 14.30 19.43 -0.72
N PRO A 45 15.47 19.80 -1.28
CA PRO A 45 15.59 21.07 -1.98
C PRO A 45 14.55 21.09 -3.11
N ARG A 46 13.67 22.09 -3.09
CA ARG A 46 12.80 22.36 -4.25
C ARG A 46 13.73 22.64 -5.42
N LYS A 47 13.75 21.73 -6.40
CA LYS A 47 14.39 21.97 -7.70
C LYS A 47 13.66 23.08 -8.42
#